data_AF-A0A498QH50-F1
#
_entry.id   AF-A0A498QH50-F1
#
_cell.length_a   1.000
_cell.length_b   1.000
_cell.length_c   1.000
_cell.angle_alpha   90.00
_cell.angle_beta   90.00
_cell.angle_gamma   90.00
#
_symmetry.space_group_name_H-M   'P 1'
#
loop_
_entity.id
_entity.type
_entity.pdbx_description
1 polymer ?
#
loop_
_entity_poly.entity_id
_entity_poly.type
_entity_poly.pdbx_seq_one_letter_code
_entity_poly.pdbx_strand_id
1 'polypeptide(L)'
;MPAQITYTATAPSAQTFTRTSATMRYTHALLCADDGADNWGVWSWHKSADAAHKAANSGAAHSPSVQRQVVPVVVTKVAGKIDPADTFALDAKARLDTAKAAPVADVAPEPVAAGPMTREQKQALGTLVHAAARQALADLPAGVDSAEAAAQIDKWLSYIPQAKAS
;
A
#
# COMPACT_ATOMS: atom_id res chain seq x y z
N MET A 1 -9.78 -3.88 31.39
CA MET A 1 -8.94 -4.61 30.42
C MET A 1 -8.19 -3.59 29.58
N PRO A 2 -6.88 -3.75 29.35
CA PRO A 2 -6.10 -2.83 28.54
C PRO A 2 -6.63 -2.78 27.11
N ALA A 3 -6.51 -1.62 26.46
CA ALA A 3 -6.92 -1.47 25.08
C ALA A 3 -6.11 -2.40 24.17
N GLN A 4 -6.78 -3.00 23.19
CA GLN A 4 -6.17 -3.86 22.18
C GLN A 4 -5.86 -3.02 20.94
N ILE A 5 -4.61 -3.02 20.51
CA ILE A 5 -4.17 -2.26 19.33
C ILE A 5 -3.87 -3.24 18.21
N THR A 6 -4.49 -3.01 17.05
CA THR A 6 -4.21 -3.75 15.82
C THR A 6 -3.24 -2.95 14.96
N TYR A 7 -2.18 -3.65 14.60
CA TYR A 7 -1.05 -3.20 13.81
C TYR A 7 -1.13 -3.83 12.43
N THR A 8 -0.94 -3.05 11.37
CA THR A 8 -0.90 -3.52 9.99
C THR A 8 0.45 -3.24 9.37
N ALA A 9 1.04 -4.26 8.75
CA ALA A 9 2.21 -4.17 7.88
C ALA A 9 1.76 -4.41 6.44
N THR A 10 2.27 -3.64 5.50
CA THR A 10 1.96 -3.76 4.07
C THR A 10 3.22 -4.16 3.31
N ALA A 11 3.16 -5.27 2.59
CA ALA A 11 4.23 -5.74 1.71
C ALA A 11 4.33 -4.88 0.44
N PRO A 12 5.47 -4.93 -0.28
CA PRO A 12 5.60 -4.32 -1.61
C PRO A 12 4.53 -4.79 -2.61
N SER A 13 4.03 -6.01 -2.47
CA SER A 13 2.93 -6.56 -3.28
C SER A 13 1.54 -6.04 -2.90
N ALA A 14 1.45 -5.06 -2.00
CA ALA A 14 0.23 -4.57 -1.36
C ALA A 14 -0.50 -5.59 -0.46
N GLN A 15 0.04 -6.80 -0.28
CA GLN A 15 -0.47 -7.76 0.71
C GLN A 15 -0.34 -7.17 2.13
N THR A 16 -1.38 -7.32 2.94
CA THR A 16 -1.39 -6.78 4.31
C THR A 16 -1.37 -7.89 5.34
N PHE A 17 -0.70 -7.63 6.47
CA PHE A 17 -0.62 -8.53 7.60
C PHE A 17 -0.96 -7.79 8.88
N THR A 18 -1.71 -8.44 9.76
CA THR A 18 -2.18 -7.82 11.00
C THR A 18 -1.68 -8.52 12.24
N ARG A 19 -1.36 -7.76 13.28
CA ARG A 19 -1.10 -8.27 14.62
C ARG A 19 -1.82 -7.45 15.66
N THR A 20 -2.45 -8.10 16.62
CA THR A 20 -3.09 -7.43 17.76
C THR A 20 -2.25 -7.59 19.02
N SER A 21 -2.06 -6.51 19.78
CA SER A 21 -1.41 -6.56 21.09
C SER A 21 -1.95 -5.50 22.04
N ALA A 22 -2.03 -5.85 23.31
CA ALA A 22 -2.38 -4.93 24.40
C ALA A 22 -1.15 -4.33 25.09
N THR A 23 0.04 -4.88 24.86
CA THR A 23 1.25 -4.58 25.65
C THR A 23 2.48 -4.25 24.81
N MET A 24 2.54 -4.75 23.57
CA MET A 24 3.68 -4.53 22.70
C MET A 24 3.40 -3.42 21.69
N ARG A 25 4.31 -2.44 21.65
CA ARG A 25 4.30 -1.33 20.70
C ARG A 25 5.10 -1.69 19.46
N TYR A 26 4.45 -2.24 18.44
CA TYR A 26 5.14 -2.53 17.17
C TYR A 26 5.22 -1.27 16.31
N THR A 27 6.39 -1.03 15.75
CA THR A 27 6.63 0.07 14.80
C THR A 27 7.09 -0.44 13.44
N HIS A 28 7.68 -1.63 13.40
CA HIS A 28 8.21 -2.24 12.17
C HIS A 28 7.93 -3.74 12.14
N ALA A 29 7.77 -4.28 10.93
CA ALA A 29 7.70 -5.72 10.68
C ALA A 29 8.79 -6.12 9.68
N LEU A 30 9.37 -7.30 9.89
CA LEU A 30 10.21 -7.96 8.91
C LEU A 30 9.33 -8.90 8.10
N LEU A 31 9.24 -8.62 6.80
CA LEU A 31 8.57 -9.45 5.82
C LEU A 31 9.62 -10.22 5.02
N CYS A 32 9.34 -11.48 4.74
CA CYS A 32 10.17 -12.34 3.89
C CYS A 32 9.32 -12.87 2.75
N ALA A 33 9.91 -13.03 1.58
CA ALA A 33 9.30 -13.72 0.45
C ALA A 33 10.27 -14.75 -0.12
N ASP A 34 9.71 -15.85 -0.63
CA ASP A 34 10.45 -16.85 -1.39
C ASP A 34 10.90 -16.27 -2.75
N ASP A 35 11.73 -17.04 -3.46
CA ASP A 35 12.24 -16.64 -4.78
C ASP A 35 11.10 -16.23 -5.72
N GLY A 36 11.14 -14.99 -6.21
CA GLY A 36 10.13 -14.40 -7.07
C GLY A 36 9.30 -13.26 -6.45
N ALA A 37 9.36 -13.05 -5.13
CA ALA A 37 8.63 -11.97 -4.42
C ALA A 37 7.10 -12.03 -4.49
N ASP A 38 6.55 -13.14 -5.00
CA ASP A 38 5.10 -13.29 -5.24
C ASP A 38 4.32 -13.60 -3.95
N ASN A 39 4.98 -14.24 -2.97
CA ASN A 39 4.36 -14.64 -1.71
C ASN A 39 5.13 -14.07 -0.53
N TRP A 40 4.58 -13.02 0.10
CA TRP A 40 5.16 -12.45 1.31
C TRP A 40 4.59 -13.14 2.55
N GLY A 41 5.42 -13.25 3.59
CA GLY A 41 5.04 -13.68 4.92
C GLY A 41 5.68 -12.79 5.99
N VAL A 42 5.00 -12.62 7.11
CA VAL A 42 5.62 -11.91 8.26
C VAL A 42 6.52 -12.87 9.00
N TRP A 43 7.81 -12.53 9.06
CA TRP A 43 8.78 -13.26 9.85
C TRP A 43 8.73 -12.82 11.32
N SER A 44 8.76 -11.51 11.58
CA SER A 44 8.80 -10.97 12.94
C SER A 44 8.31 -9.53 13.03
N TRP A 45 7.91 -9.12 14.25
CA TRP A 45 7.45 -7.77 14.55
C TRP A 45 8.34 -7.12 15.61
N HIS A 46 8.64 -5.83 15.44
CA HIS A 46 9.67 -5.14 16.21
C HIS A 46 9.19 -3.78 16.75
N LYS A 47 9.81 -3.37 17.86
CA LYS A 47 9.55 -2.06 18.51
C LYS A 47 10.33 -0.90 17.88
N SER A 48 11.32 -1.20 17.04
CA SER A 48 12.14 -0.20 16.33
C SER A 48 12.59 -0.73 14.96
N ALA A 49 12.97 0.20 14.08
CA ALA A 49 13.57 -0.11 12.79
C ALA A 49 14.89 -0.86 12.94
N ASP A 50 15.77 -0.41 13.84
CA ASP A 50 17.08 -1.05 14.06
C ASP A 50 16.96 -2.52 14.46
N ALA A 51 15.98 -2.86 15.31
CA ALA A 51 15.75 -4.24 15.72
C ALA A 51 15.24 -5.10 14.54
N ALA A 52 14.42 -4.53 13.66
CA ALA A 52 13.96 -5.21 12.46
C ALA A 52 15.09 -5.39 11.43
N HIS A 53 15.93 -4.37 11.21
CA HIS A 53 17.10 -4.47 10.34
C HIS A 53 18.14 -5.45 10.89
N LYS A 54 18.37 -5.46 12.20
CA LYS A 54 19.24 -6.47 12.83
C LYS A 54 18.69 -7.88 12.62
N ALA A 55 17.39 -8.08 12.77
CA ALA A 55 16.75 -9.38 12.47
C ALA A 55 16.87 -9.75 10.98
N ALA A 56 16.69 -8.80 10.07
CA ALA A 56 16.84 -9.02 8.62
C ALA A 56 18.26 -9.45 8.24
N ASN A 57 19.26 -8.95 8.97
CA ASN A 57 20.69 -9.20 8.73
C ASN A 57 21.28 -10.33 9.58
N SER A 58 20.48 -11.06 10.35
CA SER A 58 20.97 -12.14 11.22
C SER A 58 20.11 -13.41 11.13
N GLY A 59 20.74 -14.58 11.30
CA GLY A 59 20.05 -15.87 11.38
C GLY A 59 19.46 -16.40 10.07
N ALA A 60 18.47 -17.29 10.18
CA ALA A 60 17.87 -18.06 9.08
C ALA A 60 17.15 -17.21 8.01
N ALA A 61 16.76 -15.97 8.33
CA ALA A 61 16.22 -15.03 7.36
C ALA A 61 17.28 -14.55 6.35
N HIS A 62 18.58 -14.69 6.65
CA HIS A 62 19.68 -14.24 5.79
C HIS A 62 19.98 -15.18 4.61
N SER A 63 19.03 -16.02 4.18
CA SER A 63 19.23 -16.78 2.96
C SER A 63 19.33 -15.82 1.76
N PRO A 64 20.31 -16.02 0.85
CA PRO A 64 20.45 -15.17 -0.34
C PRO A 64 19.27 -15.31 -1.32
N SER A 65 18.52 -16.41 -1.26
CA SER A 65 17.30 -16.66 -2.04
C SER A 65 16.03 -16.06 -1.45
N VAL A 66 16.11 -15.45 -0.26
CA VAL A 66 14.94 -14.90 0.44
C VAL A 66 14.98 -13.37 0.37
N GLN A 67 13.98 -12.81 -0.29
CA GLN A 67 13.77 -11.37 -0.28
C GLN A 67 13.26 -10.93 1.09
N ARG A 68 13.78 -9.82 1.58
CA ARG A 68 13.49 -9.29 2.91
C ARG A 68 13.14 -7.82 2.81
N GLN A 69 12.06 -7.44 3.46
CA GLN A 69 11.66 -6.05 3.57
C GLN A 69 11.34 -5.72 5.02
N VAL A 70 12.01 -4.69 5.54
CA VAL A 70 11.58 -4.04 6.78
C VAL A 70 10.57 -2.97 6.39
N VAL A 71 9.35 -3.09 6.89
CA VAL A 71 8.28 -2.13 6.60
C VAL A 71 7.80 -1.45 7.87
N PRO A 72 7.43 -0.16 7.80
CA PRO A 72 6.75 0.49 8.90
C PRO A 72 5.39 -0.15 9.14
N VAL A 73 4.96 -0.13 10.39
CA VAL A 73 3.69 -0.66 10.83
C VAL A 73 2.77 0.49 11.22
N VAL A 74 1.54 0.43 10.74
CA VAL A 74 0.50 1.42 11.05
C VAL A 74 -0.52 0.86 12.03
N VAL A 75 -1.05 1.72 12.91
CA VAL A 75 -2.17 1.36 13.76
C VAL A 75 -3.46 1.51 12.97
N THR A 76 -4.22 0.43 12.82
CA THR A 76 -5.48 0.40 12.06
C THR A 76 -6.71 0.26 12.93
N LYS A 77 -6.55 -0.21 14.18
CA LYS A 77 -7.64 -0.33 15.14
C LYS A 77 -7.14 -0.16 16.56
N VAL A 78 -7.93 0.51 17.39
CA VAL A 78 -7.80 0.52 18.85
C VAL A 78 -9.15 0.11 19.43
N ALA A 79 -9.19 -0.96 20.20
CA ALA A 79 -10.42 -1.53 20.75
C ALA A 79 -10.38 -1.61 22.29
N GLY A 80 -11.53 -1.39 22.92
CA GLY A 80 -11.66 -1.38 24.39
C GLY A 80 -11.68 0.03 24.97
N LYS A 81 -11.87 0.11 26.30
CA LYS A 81 -11.81 1.37 27.03
C LYS A 81 -10.35 1.79 27.18
N ILE A 82 -10.01 2.97 26.69
CA ILE A 82 -8.70 3.59 26.88
C ILE A 82 -8.73 4.28 28.24
N ASP A 83 -7.83 3.89 29.12
CA ASP A 83 -7.60 4.60 30.38
C ASP A 83 -6.85 5.92 30.06
N PRO A 84 -7.27 7.08 30.59
CA PRO A 84 -6.52 8.33 30.43
C PRO A 84 -5.06 8.27 30.93
N ALA A 85 -4.74 7.36 31.86
CA ALA A 85 -3.37 7.13 32.30
C ALA A 85 -2.57 6.24 31.32
N ASP A 86 -3.24 5.55 30.40
CA ASP A 86 -2.61 4.68 29.41
C ASP A 86 -2.11 5.48 28.20
N THR A 87 -0.94 6.12 28.40
CA THR A 87 -0.23 6.88 27.36
C THR A 87 0.01 6.07 26.08
N PHE A 88 0.08 4.74 26.16
CA PHE A 88 0.26 3.88 25.01
C PHE A 88 -0.97 3.87 24.10
N ALA A 89 -2.12 3.60 24.70
CA ALA A 89 -3.38 3.50 23.98
C ALA A 89 -3.82 4.87 23.45
N LEU A 90 -3.51 5.95 24.19
CA LEU A 90 -3.71 7.32 23.73
C LEU A 90 -2.85 7.66 22.49
N ASP A 91 -1.55 7.34 22.51
CA ASP A 91 -0.65 7.53 21.37
C ASP A 91 -1.08 6.69 20.16
N ALA A 92 -1.46 5.42 20.37
CA ALA A 92 -1.99 4.57 19.30
C ALA A 92 -3.27 5.13 18.69
N LYS A 93 -4.17 5.68 19.52
CA LYS A 93 -5.38 6.35 19.05
C LYS A 93 -5.05 7.62 18.27
N ALA A 94 -4.11 8.44 18.73
CA ALA A 94 -3.67 9.63 18.02
C ALA A 94 -3.08 9.29 16.63
N ARG A 95 -2.29 8.21 16.52
CA ARG A 95 -1.78 7.72 15.24
C ARG A 95 -2.88 7.21 14.32
N LEU A 96 -3.86 6.49 14.86
CA LEU A 96 -5.03 6.05 14.09
C LEU A 96 -5.84 7.24 13.58
N ASP A 97 -6.08 8.23 14.44
CA ASP A 97 -6.84 9.44 14.07
C ASP A 97 -6.06 10.27 13.03
N THR A 98 -4.72 10.38 13.17
CA THR A 98 -3.84 11.01 12.16
C THR A 98 -3.87 10.25 10.83
N ALA A 99 -3.81 8.92 10.84
CA ALA A 99 -3.87 8.10 9.63
C ALA A 99 -5.23 8.22 8.91
N LYS A 100 -6.32 8.46 9.65
CA LYS A 100 -7.66 8.73 9.10
C LYS A 100 -7.84 10.17 8.62
N ALA A 101 -7.18 11.12 9.28
CA ALA A 101 -7.26 12.54 8.96
C ALA A 101 -6.23 12.98 7.91
N ALA A 102 -5.19 12.17 7.68
CA ALA A 102 -4.34 12.31 6.51
C ALA A 102 -5.28 12.31 5.31
N PRO A 103 -5.31 13.39 4.50
CA PRO A 103 -6.01 13.31 3.22
C PRO A 103 -5.47 12.06 2.54
N VAL A 104 -6.35 11.31 1.86
CA VAL A 104 -5.89 10.44 0.79
C VAL A 104 -5.27 11.40 -0.22
N ALA A 105 -4.03 11.80 0.04
CA ALA A 105 -3.15 12.28 -0.98
C ALA A 105 -3.23 11.14 -1.96
N ASP A 106 -3.82 11.45 -3.11
CA ASP A 106 -3.63 10.74 -4.34
C ASP A 106 -2.11 10.75 -4.55
N VAL A 107 -1.41 9.88 -3.82
CA VAL A 107 0.00 9.60 -4.03
C VAL A 107 -0.05 8.79 -5.31
N ALA A 108 -0.15 9.53 -6.41
CA ALA A 108 0.33 9.07 -7.69
C ALA A 108 1.65 8.35 -7.37
N PRO A 109 1.74 7.04 -7.64
CA PRO A 109 2.92 6.28 -7.29
C PRO A 109 4.12 7.07 -7.79
N GLU A 110 5.12 7.29 -6.93
CA GLU A 110 6.38 7.87 -7.40
C GLU A 110 6.76 7.10 -8.66
N PRO A 111 7.02 7.78 -9.79
CA PRO A 111 7.37 7.08 -11.00
C PRO A 111 8.67 6.35 -10.70
N VAL A 112 8.57 5.05 -10.40
CA VAL A 112 9.67 4.10 -10.57
C VAL A 112 10.19 4.41 -11.95
N ALA A 113 11.41 4.93 -12.02
CA ALA A 113 12.01 5.37 -13.26
C ALA A 113 12.08 4.17 -14.20
N ALA A 114 11.01 3.97 -14.97
CA ALA A 114 10.99 3.03 -16.06
C ALA A 114 12.06 3.55 -17.00
N GLY A 115 13.06 2.70 -17.28
CA GLY A 115 14.01 2.99 -18.35
C GLY A 115 13.26 3.41 -19.62
N PRO A 116 13.91 4.13 -20.55
CA PRO A 116 13.24 4.73 -21.69
C PRO A 116 12.38 3.68 -22.43
N MET A 117 11.06 3.77 -22.29
CA MET A 117 10.13 2.88 -22.95
C MET A 117 10.20 3.06 -24.46
N THR A 118 10.17 1.95 -25.20
CA THR A 118 10.07 2.00 -26.65
C THR A 118 8.72 2.58 -27.07
N ARG A 119 8.63 3.09 -28.31
CA ARG A 119 7.39 3.64 -28.87
C ARG A 119 6.25 2.61 -28.84
N GLU A 120 6.57 1.35 -29.10
CA GLU A 120 5.63 0.22 -29.11
C GLU A 120 5.08 -0.06 -27.70
N GLN A 121 5.94 -0.04 -26.68
CA GLN A 121 5.52 -0.20 -25.28
C GLN A 121 4.58 0.93 -24.84
N LYS A 122 4.87 2.18 -25.25
CA LYS A 122 3.99 3.33 -24.98
C LYS A 122 2.63 3.18 -25.67
N GLN A 123 2.60 2.66 -26.89
CA GLN A 123 1.36 2.42 -27.62
C GLN A 123 0.53 1.29 -27.02
N ALA A 124 1.18 0.19 -26.60
CA ALA A 124 0.51 -0.93 -25.93
C ALA A 124 -0.10 -0.49 -24.59
N LEU A 125 0.64 0.29 -23.80
CA LEU A 125 0.14 0.85 -22.55
C LEU A 125 -1.02 1.82 -22.81
N GLY A 126 -0.92 2.68 -23.83
CA GLY A 126 -2.01 3.57 -24.21
C GLY A 126 -3.28 2.83 -24.60
N THR A 127 -3.17 1.73 -25.37
CA THR A 127 -4.32 0.88 -25.69
C THR A 127 -5.01 0.32 -24.44
N LEU A 128 -4.25 -0.10 -23.42
CA LEU A 128 -4.80 -0.57 -22.14
C LEU A 128 -5.52 0.56 -21.38
N VAL A 129 -4.94 1.76 -21.35
CA VAL A 129 -5.56 2.93 -20.70
C VAL A 129 -6.87 3.33 -21.38
N HIS A 130 -6.92 3.30 -22.72
CA HIS A 130 -8.15 3.56 -23.47
C HIS A 130 -9.25 2.52 -23.16
N ALA A 131 -8.89 1.23 -23.05
CA ALA A 131 -9.84 0.18 -22.72
C ALA A 131 -10.39 0.34 -21.29
N ALA A 132 -9.50 0.59 -20.32
CA ALA A 132 -9.90 0.81 -18.92
C ALA A 132 -10.78 2.05 -18.74
N ALA A 133 -10.46 3.17 -19.41
CA ALA A 133 -11.26 4.39 -19.35
C ALA A 133 -12.67 4.20 -19.93
N ARG A 134 -12.80 3.42 -21.00
CA ARG A 134 -14.12 3.05 -21.58
C ARG A 134 -14.91 2.12 -20.67
N GLN A 135 -14.24 1.22 -19.97
CA GLN A 135 -14.89 0.36 -18.99
C GLN A 135 -15.38 1.17 -17.77
N ALA A 136 -14.60 2.14 -17.30
CA ALA A 136 -14.99 3.03 -16.20
C ALA A 136 -16.20 3.92 -16.55
N LEU A 137 -16.37 4.30 -17.83
CA LEU A 137 -17.57 4.99 -18.31
C LEU A 137 -18.85 4.15 -18.20
N ALA A 138 -18.75 2.82 -18.13
CA ALA A 138 -19.90 1.94 -17.92
C ALA A 138 -20.37 1.92 -16.45
N ASP A 139 -19.50 2.25 -15.50
CA ASP A 139 -19.73 2.18 -14.05
C ASP A 139 -19.80 3.58 -13.40
N LEU A 140 -20.43 4.56 -14.08
CA LEU A 140 -20.52 5.93 -13.57
C LEU A 140 -21.40 6.03 -12.30
N PRO A 141 -20.98 6.80 -11.28
CA PRO A 141 -21.77 7.00 -10.07
C PRO A 141 -23.04 7.82 -10.36
N ALA A 142 -24.09 7.57 -9.58
CA ALA A 142 -25.38 8.25 -9.74
C ALA A 142 -25.22 9.78 -9.60
N GLY A 143 -25.71 10.52 -10.60
CA GLY A 143 -25.63 11.99 -10.65
C GLY A 143 -24.54 12.55 -11.58
N VAL A 144 -23.74 11.71 -12.24
CA VAL A 144 -22.80 12.13 -13.27
C VAL A 144 -23.45 12.04 -14.65
N ASP A 145 -23.36 13.12 -15.43
CA ASP A 145 -23.78 13.12 -16.83
C ASP A 145 -22.80 12.29 -17.66
N SER A 146 -23.32 11.20 -18.25
CA SER A 146 -22.52 10.25 -19.02
C SER A 146 -21.97 10.84 -20.33
N ALA A 147 -22.64 11.83 -20.92
CA ALA A 147 -22.19 12.49 -22.14
C ALA A 147 -21.05 13.48 -21.83
N GLU A 148 -21.16 14.22 -20.72
CA GLU A 148 -20.09 15.12 -20.28
C GLU A 148 -18.84 14.34 -19.83
N ALA A 149 -19.04 13.26 -19.06
CA ALA A 149 -17.95 12.37 -18.65
C ALA A 149 -17.24 11.72 -19.84
N ALA A 150 -18.01 11.27 -20.85
CA ALA A 150 -17.44 10.70 -22.07
C ALA A 150 -16.62 11.73 -22.85
N ALA A 151 -17.12 12.95 -23.03
CA ALA A 151 -16.40 14.01 -23.74
C ALA A 151 -15.09 14.41 -23.04
N GLN A 152 -15.10 14.43 -21.70
CA GLN A 152 -13.92 14.76 -20.92
C GLN A 152 -12.88 13.63 -20.95
N ILE A 153 -13.32 12.38 -20.87
CA ILE A 153 -12.44 11.21 -21.01
C ILE A 153 -11.85 11.14 -22.41
N ASP A 154 -12.63 11.34 -23.47
CA ASP A 154 -12.12 11.36 -24.85
C ASP A 154 -11.08 12.48 -25.05
N LYS A 155 -11.29 13.65 -24.44
CA LYS A 155 -10.30 14.73 -24.44
C LYS A 155 -9.00 14.31 -23.77
N TRP A 156 -9.05 13.62 -22.63
CA TRP A 156 -7.85 13.11 -21.96
C TRP A 156 -7.14 12.01 -22.75
N LEU A 157 -7.91 11.08 -23.32
CA LEU A 157 -7.40 9.99 -24.14
C LEU A 157 -6.74 10.49 -25.43
N SER A 158 -7.09 11.66 -25.95
CA SER A 158 -6.43 12.26 -27.13
C SER A 158 -4.92 12.52 -26.95
N TYR A 159 -4.45 12.66 -25.70
CA TYR A 159 -3.04 12.88 -25.38
C TYR A 159 -2.24 11.58 -25.24
N ILE A 160 -2.92 10.42 -25.27
CA ILE A 160 -2.30 9.11 -25.02
C ILE A 160 -2.09 8.40 -26.36
N PRO A 161 -0.86 8.00 -26.71
CA PRO A 161 -0.60 7.28 -27.95
C PRO A 161 -1.15 5.85 -27.84
N GLN A 162 -2.00 5.45 -28.77
CA GLN A 162 -2.51 4.08 -28.90
C GLN A 162 -2.01 3.43 -30.20
N ALA A 163 -1.98 2.10 -30.24
CA ALA A 163 -1.77 1.39 -31.50
C ALA A 163 -2.90 1.76 -32.48
N LYS A 164 -2.56 1.98 -33.76
CA LYS A 164 -3.60 2.11 -34.80
C LYS A 164 -4.31 0.77 -34.89
N ALA A 165 -5.64 0.77 -34.78
CA ALA A 165 -6.43 -0.36 -35.20
C ALA A 165 -6.18 -0.55 -36.72
N SER A 166 -5.54 -1.67 -37.06
CA SER A 166 -5.35 -2.11 -38.43
C SER A 166 -6.68 -2.54 -39.06
#